data_AF-A0A957RGZ9-F1
#
_entry.id   AF-A0A957RGZ9-F1
#
_cell.length_a   1.000
_cell.length_b   1.000
_cell.length_c   1.000
_cell.angle_alpha   90.00
_cell.angle_beta   90.00
_cell.angle_gamma   90.00
#
_symmetry.space_group_name_H-M   'P 1'
#
loop_
_entity.id
_entity.type
_entity.pdbx_description
1 polymer ?
#
loop_
_entity_poly.entity_id
_entity_poly.type
_entity_poly.pdbx_seq_one_letter_code
_entity_poly.pdbx_strand_id
1 'polypeptide(L)'
;MARLELIVDVFDQPNQLAAALPALKPNELVEAVLEEFQEIEYLSRDPQYYELQRVSDGSALAADLPLEAQLEKDAHLMLVEKTIAPPSGASAPRDRIYLREQGSGAVYPLQWLPAIIGRRDQKLGQNELVAVDLSAYTTGLRVSRRQVRITYQGDEYKVENLSNNSTTLIRGNNATHLHRGRRHTLLAGDVIRLDRSGLNLRFLLLDARAPETDSVLDDAEEHVAEDSVSPARADAESPEEELAEQAPLKEEAQAEPEAGPEDNIRQ
;
A
#
# COMPACT_ATOMS: atom_id res chain seq x y z
N MET A 1 38.15 3.82 -16.30
CA MET A 1 36.91 4.09 -17.04
C MET A 1 36.31 5.35 -16.48
N ALA A 2 35.78 6.24 -17.32
CA ALA A 2 35.09 7.45 -16.86
C ALA A 2 33.76 7.04 -16.20
N ARG A 3 33.37 7.75 -15.14
CA ARG A 3 32.05 7.58 -14.49
C ARG A 3 31.00 8.36 -15.26
N LEU A 4 29.75 7.92 -15.18
CA LEU A 4 28.60 8.66 -15.66
C LEU A 4 28.08 9.52 -14.50
N GLU A 5 28.16 10.83 -14.64
CA GLU A 5 27.59 11.79 -13.69
C GLU A 5 26.08 11.87 -13.93
N LEU A 6 25.29 11.73 -12.88
CA LEU A 6 23.83 11.68 -12.89
C LEU A 6 23.27 12.56 -11.76
N ILE A 7 22.04 13.00 -11.94
CA ILE A 7 21.22 13.62 -10.88
C ILE A 7 20.07 12.65 -10.60
N VAL A 8 19.82 12.31 -9.35
CA VAL A 8 18.77 11.38 -8.95
C VAL A 8 17.89 12.03 -7.88
N ASP A 9 16.59 12.13 -8.14
CA ASP A 9 15.60 12.50 -7.13
C ASP A 9 15.19 11.25 -6.35
N VAL A 10 15.37 11.28 -5.04
CA VAL A 10 15.03 10.18 -4.13
C VAL A 10 13.93 10.65 -3.19
N PHE A 11 12.67 10.47 -3.59
CA PHE A 11 11.51 10.90 -2.81
C PHE A 11 11.57 12.38 -2.38
N ASP A 12 11.68 12.66 -1.08
CA ASP A 12 11.78 14.01 -0.50
C ASP A 12 13.20 14.60 -0.55
N GLN A 13 14.16 13.88 -1.13
CA GLN A 13 15.54 14.31 -1.33
C GLN A 13 15.84 14.52 -2.83
N PRO A 14 15.47 15.67 -3.42
CA PRO A 14 15.74 15.94 -4.82
C PRO A 14 17.22 16.26 -5.07
N ASN A 15 17.63 16.20 -6.33
CA ASN A 15 18.93 16.62 -6.84
C ASN A 15 20.16 15.92 -6.23
N GLN A 16 20.06 14.62 -5.95
CA GLN A 16 21.21 13.85 -5.43
C GLN A 16 22.20 13.57 -6.55
N LEU A 17 23.46 14.00 -6.37
CA LEU A 17 24.51 13.75 -7.36
C LEU A 17 25.03 12.31 -7.23
N ALA A 18 25.12 11.60 -8.35
CA ALA A 18 25.61 10.23 -8.39
C ALA A 18 26.64 10.03 -9.52
N ALA A 19 27.72 9.31 -9.20
CA ALA A 19 28.76 8.92 -10.17
C ALA A 19 28.68 7.40 -10.45
N ALA A 20 27.85 7.01 -11.41
CA ALA A 20 27.57 5.61 -11.71
C ALA A 20 28.63 4.98 -12.64
N LEU A 21 28.75 3.65 -12.60
CA LEU A 21 29.49 2.93 -13.63
C LEU A 21 28.66 2.92 -14.93
N PRO A 22 29.24 3.25 -16.09
CA PRO A 22 28.50 3.28 -17.37
C PRO A 22 27.81 1.95 -17.72
N ALA A 23 28.47 0.83 -17.41
CA ALA A 23 28.00 -0.52 -17.70
C ALA A 23 26.94 -1.07 -16.72
N LEU A 24 26.61 -0.31 -15.68
CA LEU A 24 25.64 -0.70 -14.65
C LEU A 24 24.23 -0.76 -15.26
N LYS A 25 23.38 -1.65 -14.76
CA LYS A 25 21.96 -1.71 -15.14
C LYS A 25 21.08 -0.89 -14.20
N PRO A 26 19.88 -0.43 -14.61
CA PRO A 26 18.99 0.34 -13.75
C PRO A 26 18.71 -0.31 -12.39
N ASN A 27 18.49 -1.62 -12.33
CA ASN A 27 18.21 -2.32 -11.06
C ASN A 27 19.40 -2.29 -10.08
N GLU A 28 20.63 -2.37 -10.60
CA GLU A 28 21.84 -2.25 -9.78
C GLU A 28 22.00 -0.80 -9.25
N LEU A 29 21.52 0.21 -9.99
CA LEU A 29 21.54 1.60 -9.52
C LEU A 29 20.49 1.80 -8.44
N VAL A 30 19.30 1.22 -8.62
CA VAL A 30 18.26 1.18 -7.57
C VAL A 30 18.83 0.56 -6.30
N GLU A 31 19.46 -0.61 -6.36
CA GLU A 31 20.08 -1.26 -5.20
C GLU A 31 21.08 -0.34 -4.48
N ALA A 32 21.97 0.32 -5.23
CA ALA A 32 22.94 1.25 -4.66
C ALA A 32 22.28 2.47 -4.00
N VAL A 33 21.24 3.04 -4.62
CA VAL A 33 20.45 4.14 -4.04
C VAL A 33 19.75 3.67 -2.75
N LEU A 34 19.13 2.50 -2.74
CA LEU A 34 18.46 1.98 -1.54
C LEU A 34 19.42 1.69 -0.38
N GLU A 35 20.67 1.32 -0.67
CA GLU A 35 21.71 1.11 0.34
C GLU A 35 22.16 2.43 0.96
N GLU A 36 22.33 3.48 0.16
CA GLU A 36 22.75 4.81 0.61
C GLU A 36 21.68 5.49 1.46
N PHE A 37 20.42 5.52 1.00
CA PHE A 37 19.32 6.29 1.61
C PHE A 37 18.47 5.50 2.64
N GLN A 38 19.10 4.59 3.37
CA GLN A 38 18.42 3.70 4.32
C GLN A 38 17.78 4.40 5.54
N GLU A 39 18.08 5.68 5.76
CA GLU A 39 17.52 6.52 6.82
C GLU A 39 16.09 6.97 6.55
N ILE A 40 15.64 6.95 5.28
CA ILE A 40 14.27 7.34 4.89
C ILE A 40 13.27 6.32 5.47
N GLU A 41 12.34 6.79 6.32
CA GLU A 41 11.50 5.88 7.12
C GLU A 41 10.57 4.97 6.30
N TYR A 42 10.16 5.43 5.12
CA TYR A 42 9.21 4.75 4.23
C TYR A 42 9.91 4.05 3.05
N LEU A 43 11.24 4.08 2.98
CA LEU A 43 12.00 3.43 1.92
C LEU A 43 12.22 1.94 2.23
N SER A 44 11.52 1.06 1.51
CA SER A 44 11.84 -0.36 1.44
C SER A 44 13.24 -0.60 0.85
N ARG A 45 13.93 -1.60 1.40
CA ARG A 45 15.25 -2.06 0.90
C ARG A 45 15.14 -3.05 -0.26
N ASP A 46 13.93 -3.38 -0.68
CA ASP A 46 13.70 -4.35 -1.74
C ASP A 46 13.59 -3.64 -3.09
N PRO A 47 14.57 -3.82 -4.00
CA PRO A 47 14.60 -3.12 -5.29
C PRO A 47 13.41 -3.47 -6.19
N GLN A 48 12.71 -4.58 -5.93
CA GLN A 48 11.55 -4.97 -6.72
C GLN A 48 10.40 -3.95 -6.65
N TYR A 49 10.36 -3.11 -5.62
CA TYR A 49 9.34 -2.07 -5.46
C TYR A 49 9.63 -0.79 -6.22
N TYR A 50 10.80 -0.65 -6.87
CA TYR A 50 11.20 0.62 -7.48
C TYR A 50 11.69 0.48 -8.90
N GLU A 51 11.64 1.60 -9.61
CA GLU A 51 12.29 1.82 -10.90
C GLU A 51 12.84 3.24 -10.98
N LEU A 52 13.71 3.45 -11.96
CA LEU A 52 14.20 4.78 -12.33
C LEU A 52 13.42 5.27 -13.54
N GLN A 53 12.91 6.49 -13.44
CA GLN A 53 12.27 7.21 -14.53
C GLN A 53 13.08 8.46 -14.87
N ARG A 54 13.05 8.89 -16.13
CA ARG A 54 13.61 10.19 -16.52
C ARG A 54 12.68 11.30 -16.03
N VAL A 55 13.24 12.33 -15.41
CA VAL A 55 12.45 13.48 -14.94
C VAL A 55 11.83 14.24 -16.12
N SER A 56 12.50 14.26 -17.28
CA SER A 56 12.06 15.01 -18.46
C SER A 56 10.75 14.54 -19.07
N ASP A 57 10.47 13.23 -19.04
CA ASP A 57 9.33 12.63 -19.75
C ASP A 57 8.59 11.55 -18.95
N GLY A 58 9.04 11.22 -17.74
CA GLY A 58 8.46 10.17 -16.90
C GLY A 58 8.69 8.74 -17.41
N SER A 59 9.49 8.55 -18.47
CA SER A 59 9.73 7.22 -19.04
C SER A 59 10.65 6.39 -18.16
N ALA A 60 10.26 5.14 -17.90
CA ALA A 60 11.11 4.18 -17.21
C ALA A 60 12.33 3.79 -18.04
N LEU A 61 13.45 3.52 -17.36
CA LEU A 61 14.64 2.97 -17.99
C LEU A 61 14.45 1.51 -18.39
N ALA A 62 15.07 1.09 -19.49
CA ALA A 62 15.05 -0.30 -19.92
C ALA A 62 15.93 -1.15 -19.00
N ALA A 63 15.32 -2.12 -18.29
CA ALA A 63 15.97 -2.90 -17.24
C ALA A 63 17.19 -3.71 -17.72
N ASP A 64 17.19 -4.15 -18.98
CA ASP A 64 18.23 -5.02 -19.52
C ASP A 64 19.39 -4.27 -20.19
N LEU A 65 19.26 -2.95 -20.39
CA LEU A 65 20.28 -2.13 -21.04
C LEU A 65 21.18 -1.46 -19.98
N PRO A 66 22.50 -1.33 -20.24
CA PRO A 66 23.38 -0.55 -19.38
C PRO A 66 22.99 0.93 -19.41
N LEU A 67 23.34 1.67 -18.35
CA LEU A 67 23.00 3.10 -18.22
C LEU A 67 23.54 3.93 -19.40
N GLU A 68 24.79 3.69 -19.82
CA GLU A 68 25.42 4.44 -20.92
C GLU A 68 24.75 4.26 -22.29
N ALA A 69 23.99 3.19 -22.49
CA ALA A 69 23.26 2.96 -23.73
C ALA A 69 21.94 3.73 -23.81
N GLN A 70 21.50 4.36 -22.71
CA GLN A 70 20.17 4.97 -22.61
C GLN A 70 20.16 6.34 -21.90
N LEU A 71 21.28 6.76 -21.32
CA LEU A 71 21.44 8.03 -20.60
C LEU A 71 22.60 8.82 -21.16
N GLU A 72 22.40 10.13 -21.24
CA GLU A 72 23.47 11.09 -21.50
C GLU A 72 24.15 11.50 -20.19
N LYS A 73 25.27 12.22 -20.31
CA LYS A 73 25.92 12.82 -19.15
C LYS A 73 24.97 13.83 -18.49
N ASP A 74 24.97 13.86 -17.16
CA ASP A 74 24.17 14.78 -16.35
C ASP A 74 22.65 14.52 -16.47
N ALA A 75 22.25 13.31 -16.91
CA ALA A 75 20.85 12.92 -16.97
C ALA A 75 20.18 12.96 -15.59
N HIS A 76 18.94 13.46 -15.56
CA HIS A 76 18.15 13.61 -14.35
C HIS A 76 17.10 12.50 -14.25
N LEU A 77 17.24 11.68 -13.22
CA LEU A 77 16.40 10.54 -12.92
C LEU A 77 15.60 10.77 -11.65
N MET A 78 14.50 10.04 -11.50
CA MET A 78 13.70 9.96 -10.29
C MET A 78 13.54 8.49 -9.92
N LEU A 79 13.80 8.16 -8.66
CA LEU A 79 13.44 6.88 -8.08
C LEU A 79 11.94 6.89 -7.76
N VAL A 80 11.18 6.01 -8.38
CA VAL A 80 9.73 5.89 -8.18
C VAL A 80 9.34 4.51 -7.71
N GLU A 81 8.23 4.43 -6.98
CA GLU A 81 7.62 3.15 -6.62
C GLU A 81 6.87 2.57 -7.81
N LYS A 82 7.12 1.30 -8.10
CA LYS A 82 6.37 0.53 -9.09
C LYS A 82 4.94 0.33 -8.60
N THR A 83 3.99 0.59 -9.50
CA THR A 83 2.58 0.29 -9.28
C THR A 83 2.29 -1.16 -9.67
N ILE A 84 1.90 -1.98 -8.71
CA ILE A 84 1.44 -3.35 -8.96
C ILE A 84 -0.09 -3.35 -9.03
N ALA A 85 -0.64 -4.04 -10.04
CA ALA A 85 -2.08 -4.20 -10.17
C ALA A 85 -2.67 -4.87 -8.93
N PRO A 86 -3.70 -4.30 -8.30
CA PRO A 86 -4.35 -4.92 -7.15
C PRO A 86 -4.90 -6.31 -7.51
N PRO A 87 -4.76 -7.29 -6.61
CA PRO A 87 -5.35 -8.60 -6.82
C PRO A 87 -6.89 -8.57 -6.76
N SER A 88 -7.53 -9.66 -7.15
CA SER A 88 -8.99 -9.78 -7.12
C SER A 88 -9.55 -9.54 -5.71
N GLY A 89 -10.57 -8.68 -5.60
CA GLY A 89 -11.18 -8.29 -4.33
C GLY A 89 -10.39 -7.24 -3.54
N ALA A 90 -9.35 -6.64 -4.14
CA ALA A 90 -8.63 -5.50 -3.60
C ALA A 90 -8.66 -4.29 -4.55
N SER A 91 -8.37 -3.13 -4.01
CA SER A 91 -8.21 -1.87 -4.73
C SER A 91 -6.91 -1.19 -4.33
N ALA A 92 -6.37 -0.32 -5.17
CA ALA A 92 -5.27 0.55 -4.78
C ALA A 92 -5.69 1.41 -3.56
N PRO A 93 -4.79 1.67 -2.61
CA PRO A 93 -5.07 2.58 -1.51
C PRO A 93 -5.21 4.01 -2.03
N ARG A 94 -5.93 4.86 -1.29
CA ARG A 94 -6.03 6.29 -1.57
C ARG A 94 -4.70 7.01 -1.30
N ASP A 95 -4.04 6.65 -0.22
CA ASP A 95 -2.79 7.24 0.23
C ASP A 95 -1.63 6.26 0.05
N ARG A 96 -0.40 6.75 0.15
CA ARG A 96 0.78 5.87 0.20
C ARG A 96 0.95 5.38 1.63
N ILE A 97 0.84 4.07 1.79
CA ILE A 97 0.79 3.43 3.10
C ILE A 97 1.95 2.47 3.24
N TYR A 98 2.60 2.48 4.40
CA TYR A 98 3.71 1.58 4.68
C TYR A 98 3.57 0.93 6.05
N LEU A 99 4.13 -0.26 6.19
CA LEU A 99 4.42 -0.87 7.48
C LEU A 99 5.94 -0.95 7.67
N ARG A 100 6.46 -0.42 8.76
CA ARG A 100 7.87 -0.54 9.13
C ARG A 100 8.05 -1.47 10.33
N GLU A 101 8.72 -2.59 10.13
CA GLU A 101 9.06 -3.50 11.23
C GLU A 101 10.20 -2.90 12.06
N GLN A 102 9.95 -2.69 13.35
CA GLN A 102 10.81 -1.86 14.22
C GLN A 102 12.15 -2.53 14.59
N GLY A 103 12.26 -3.86 14.56
CA GLY A 103 13.50 -4.55 14.91
C GLY A 103 14.53 -4.57 13.78
N SER A 104 14.09 -4.86 12.57
CA SER A 104 14.92 -4.98 11.36
C SER A 104 14.99 -3.69 10.54
N GLY A 105 14.04 -2.78 10.73
CA GLY A 105 13.87 -1.60 9.90
C GLY A 105 13.23 -1.86 8.54
N ALA A 106 12.85 -3.12 8.23
CA ALA A 106 12.24 -3.47 6.95
C ALA A 106 10.92 -2.72 6.73
N VAL A 107 10.76 -2.14 5.54
CA VAL A 107 9.57 -1.40 5.14
C VAL A 107 8.80 -2.15 4.07
N TYR A 108 7.48 -2.21 4.25
CA TYR A 108 6.55 -2.89 3.37
C TYR A 108 5.53 -1.87 2.82
N PRO A 109 5.65 -1.46 1.54
CA PRO A 109 4.62 -0.67 0.88
C PRO A 109 3.32 -1.49 0.77
N LEU A 110 2.20 -0.91 1.21
CA LEU A 110 0.88 -1.54 1.07
C LEU A 110 0.22 -1.05 -0.20
N GLN A 111 0.46 -1.76 -1.32
CA GLN A 111 0.01 -1.32 -2.64
C GLN A 111 -1.48 -1.59 -2.93
N TRP A 112 -2.18 -2.32 -2.05
CA TRP A 112 -3.61 -2.58 -2.18
C TRP A 112 -4.30 -2.76 -0.82
N LEU A 113 -5.61 -2.58 -0.81
CA LEU A 113 -6.50 -2.84 0.33
C LEU A 113 -7.70 -3.71 -0.10
N PRO A 114 -8.17 -4.66 0.73
CA PRO A 114 -7.65 -5.00 2.05
C PRO A 114 -6.25 -5.60 2.00
N ALA A 115 -5.35 -5.09 2.85
CA ALA A 115 -4.01 -5.62 3.00
C ALA A 115 -4.00 -6.65 4.12
N ILE A 116 -3.62 -7.89 3.80
CA ILE A 116 -3.43 -8.92 4.82
C ILE A 116 -1.95 -9.00 5.20
N ILE A 117 -1.70 -9.00 6.50
CA ILE A 117 -0.40 -9.25 7.12
C ILE A 117 -0.41 -10.65 7.72
N GLY A 118 0.59 -11.45 7.39
CA GLY A 118 0.67 -12.81 7.89
C GLY A 118 1.77 -13.61 7.24
N ARG A 119 1.45 -14.86 6.88
CA ARG A 119 2.34 -15.74 6.13
C ARG A 119 1.62 -16.30 4.92
N ARG A 120 2.30 -16.36 3.78
CA ARG A 120 1.75 -17.06 2.61
C ARG A 120 1.63 -18.56 2.90
N ASP A 121 0.59 -19.18 2.36
CA ASP A 121 0.40 -20.63 2.42
C ASP A 121 -0.29 -21.10 1.14
N GLN A 122 0.44 -21.85 0.31
CA GLN A 122 -0.01 -22.35 -0.99
C GLN A 122 -1.34 -23.11 -0.95
N LYS A 123 -1.73 -23.67 0.21
CA LYS A 123 -2.98 -24.42 0.38
C LYS A 123 -4.20 -23.55 0.69
N LEU A 124 -4.00 -22.29 1.08
CA LEU A 124 -5.09 -21.36 1.35
C LEU A 124 -5.45 -20.55 0.11
N GLY A 125 -6.74 -20.32 -0.11
CA GLY A 125 -7.20 -19.33 -1.07
C GLY A 125 -6.75 -17.91 -0.72
N GLN A 126 -6.82 -17.00 -1.69
CA GLN A 126 -6.56 -15.56 -1.52
C GLN A 126 -5.16 -15.24 -0.98
N ASN A 127 -4.14 -16.00 -1.36
CA ASN A 127 -2.74 -15.65 -1.02
C ASN A 127 -2.30 -14.34 -1.64
N GLU A 128 -2.88 -14.00 -2.79
CA GLU A 128 -2.74 -12.70 -3.44
C GLU A 128 -3.05 -11.51 -2.53
N LEU A 129 -3.96 -11.64 -1.55
CA LEU A 129 -4.29 -10.57 -0.61
C LEU A 129 -3.22 -10.36 0.48
N VAL A 130 -2.25 -11.27 0.62
CA VAL A 130 -1.13 -11.11 1.56
C VAL A 130 -0.15 -10.08 1.01
N ALA A 131 -0.37 -8.83 1.43
CA ALA A 131 0.48 -7.69 1.12
C ALA A 131 1.81 -7.74 1.87
N VAL A 132 1.81 -8.28 3.10
CA VAL A 132 3.03 -8.40 3.91
C VAL A 132 3.23 -9.84 4.37
N ASP A 133 4.20 -10.51 3.76
CA ASP A 133 4.62 -11.86 4.13
C ASP A 133 5.77 -11.83 5.14
N LEU A 134 5.48 -12.24 6.37
CA LEU A 134 6.43 -12.28 7.48
C LEU A 134 7.12 -13.64 7.62
N SER A 135 7.01 -14.51 6.61
CA SER A 135 7.61 -15.85 6.61
C SER A 135 9.14 -15.84 6.71
N ALA A 136 9.80 -14.80 6.21
CA ALA A 136 11.26 -14.66 6.20
C ALA A 136 11.88 -14.39 7.58
N TYR A 137 11.09 -13.93 8.56
CA TYR A 137 11.60 -13.69 9.93
C TYR A 137 11.88 -15.01 10.65
N THR A 138 12.88 -15.02 11.54
CA THR A 138 13.18 -16.16 12.42
C THR A 138 11.99 -16.52 13.31
N THR A 139 11.22 -15.53 13.75
CA THR A 139 9.97 -15.71 14.50
C THR A 139 8.74 -15.78 13.59
N GLY A 140 8.93 -15.75 12.26
CA GLY A 140 7.89 -15.76 11.24
C GLY A 140 6.94 -16.93 11.39
N LEU A 141 7.43 -18.15 11.70
CA LEU A 141 6.60 -19.34 11.96
C LEU A 141 5.56 -19.15 13.09
N ARG A 142 5.74 -18.16 13.97
CA ARG A 142 4.81 -17.84 15.08
C ARG A 142 3.68 -16.91 14.66
N VAL A 143 3.75 -16.34 13.46
CA VAL A 143 2.72 -15.49 12.87
C VAL A 143 1.67 -16.36 12.18
N SER A 144 0.39 -16.04 12.36
CA SER A 144 -0.67 -16.73 11.63
C SER A 144 -0.58 -16.46 10.13
N ARG A 145 -1.04 -17.40 9.30
CA ARG A 145 -1.13 -17.23 7.83
C ARG A 145 -1.94 -16.00 7.43
N ARG A 146 -2.97 -15.69 8.22
CA ARG A 146 -3.81 -14.48 8.14
C ARG A 146 -3.88 -13.91 9.55
N GLN A 147 -2.98 -12.99 9.91
CA GLN A 147 -2.88 -12.48 11.28
C GLN A 147 -3.68 -11.18 11.43
N VAL A 148 -3.41 -10.19 10.57
CA VAL A 148 -4.05 -8.87 10.63
C VAL A 148 -4.58 -8.49 9.25
N ARG A 149 -5.67 -7.72 9.22
CA ARG A 149 -6.20 -7.05 8.05
C ARG A 149 -6.17 -5.55 8.26
N ILE A 150 -5.73 -4.82 7.25
CA ILE A 150 -5.91 -3.38 7.14
C ILE A 150 -6.91 -3.10 6.01
N THR A 151 -7.87 -2.22 6.27
CA THR A 151 -8.93 -1.80 5.34
C THR A 151 -9.08 -0.29 5.39
N TYR A 152 -9.64 0.31 4.34
CA TYR A 152 -10.10 1.70 4.34
C TYR A 152 -11.63 1.72 4.29
N GLN A 153 -12.28 2.35 5.28
CA GLN A 153 -13.74 2.39 5.36
C GLN A 153 -14.19 3.68 6.07
N GLY A 154 -15.08 4.44 5.42
CA GLY A 154 -15.60 5.70 5.97
C GLY A 154 -14.50 6.72 6.21
N ASP A 155 -13.64 6.92 5.20
CA ASP A 155 -12.47 7.80 5.21
C ASP A 155 -11.38 7.48 6.26
N GLU A 156 -11.49 6.36 6.97
CA GLU A 156 -10.52 5.95 7.98
C GLU A 156 -9.88 4.60 7.67
N TYR A 157 -8.59 4.48 8.00
CA TYR A 157 -7.92 3.20 8.05
C TYR A 157 -8.37 2.41 9.29
N LYS A 158 -8.69 1.14 9.09
CA LYS A 158 -9.10 0.21 10.14
C LYS A 158 -8.17 -0.99 10.17
N VAL A 159 -7.90 -1.47 11.38
CA VAL A 159 -7.15 -2.70 11.65
C VAL A 159 -8.04 -3.73 12.36
N GLU A 160 -7.91 -5.00 11.95
CA GLU A 160 -8.67 -6.12 12.48
C GLU A 160 -7.76 -7.34 12.69
N ASN A 161 -7.85 -8.00 13.85
CA ASN A 161 -7.21 -9.30 14.07
C ASN A 161 -8.04 -10.42 13.43
N LEU A 162 -7.41 -11.24 12.59
CA LEU A 162 -8.07 -12.34 11.87
C LEU A 162 -7.85 -13.71 12.50
N SER A 163 -6.94 -13.81 13.47
CA SER A 163 -6.52 -15.09 14.03
C SER A 163 -6.80 -15.19 15.53
N ASN A 164 -6.58 -16.38 16.08
CA ASN A 164 -6.64 -16.60 17.53
C ASN A 164 -5.35 -16.16 18.25
N ASN A 165 -4.26 -15.92 17.52
CA ASN A 165 -3.05 -15.36 18.11
C ASN A 165 -3.32 -13.89 18.47
N SER A 166 -2.93 -13.48 19.68
CA SER A 166 -3.13 -12.12 20.16
C SER A 166 -2.38 -11.10 19.30
N THR A 167 -3.00 -9.95 19.11
CA THR A 167 -2.42 -8.77 18.45
C THR A 167 -2.76 -7.55 19.29
N THR A 168 -1.79 -6.69 19.52
CA THR A 168 -1.95 -5.47 20.31
C THR A 168 -1.71 -4.26 19.41
N LEU A 169 -2.61 -3.29 19.43
CA LEU A 169 -2.42 -1.97 18.84
C LEU A 169 -1.84 -1.04 19.90
N ILE A 170 -0.69 -0.45 19.62
CA ILE A 170 0.02 0.46 20.52
C ILE A 170 -0.05 1.88 19.94
N ARG A 171 -0.52 2.83 20.74
CA ARG A 171 -0.61 4.26 20.42
C ARG A 171 0.00 5.07 21.55
N GLY A 172 1.20 5.59 21.34
CA GLY A 172 1.98 6.22 22.42
C GLY A 172 2.16 5.25 23.59
N ASN A 173 1.67 5.63 24.77
CA ASN A 173 1.74 4.80 25.99
C ASN A 173 0.54 3.85 26.16
N ASN A 174 -0.43 3.87 25.26
CA ASN A 174 -1.63 3.05 25.35
C ASN A 174 -1.48 1.76 24.53
N ALA A 175 -1.88 0.64 25.10
CA ALA A 175 -1.93 -0.66 24.42
C ALA A 175 -3.36 -1.22 24.44
N THR A 176 -3.89 -1.54 23.26
CA THR A 176 -5.24 -2.09 23.07
C THR A 176 -5.16 -3.46 22.44
N HIS A 177 -5.68 -4.49 23.09
CA HIS A 177 -5.79 -5.82 22.48
C HIS A 177 -6.85 -5.83 21.37
N LEU A 178 -6.47 -6.28 20.19
CA LEU A 178 -7.36 -6.44 19.05
C LEU A 178 -8.08 -7.78 19.14
N HIS A 179 -9.35 -7.73 19.54
CA HIS A 179 -10.21 -8.90 19.54
C HIS A 179 -10.54 -9.34 18.11
N ARG A 180 -10.59 -10.65 17.88
CA ARG A 180 -10.87 -11.22 16.55
C ARG A 180 -12.21 -10.72 16.02
N GLY A 181 -12.25 -10.27 14.77
CA GLY A 181 -13.46 -9.76 14.13
C GLY A 181 -13.86 -8.34 14.50
N ARG A 182 -13.17 -7.70 15.47
CA ARG A 182 -13.43 -6.31 15.84
C ARG A 182 -12.47 -5.38 15.12
N ARG A 183 -13.02 -4.35 14.47
CA ARG A 183 -12.25 -3.30 13.80
C ARG A 183 -11.91 -2.17 14.75
N HIS A 184 -10.70 -1.65 14.64
CA HIS A 184 -10.20 -0.50 15.38
C HIS A 184 -9.64 0.53 14.40
N THR A 185 -9.80 1.82 14.69
CA THR A 185 -9.19 2.88 13.86
C THR A 185 -7.67 2.83 13.99
N LEU A 186 -6.99 2.83 12.85
CA LEU A 186 -5.54 2.81 12.70
C LEU A 186 -5.08 4.20 12.25
N LEU A 187 -4.17 4.81 13.01
CA LEU A 187 -3.63 6.14 12.73
C LEU A 187 -2.15 6.04 12.36
N ALA A 188 -1.65 7.04 11.63
CA ALA A 188 -0.22 7.18 11.36
C ALA A 188 0.59 7.20 12.66
N GLY A 189 1.66 6.42 12.71
CA GLY A 189 2.51 6.23 13.88
C GLY A 189 2.06 5.12 14.84
N ASP A 190 0.84 4.58 14.72
CA ASP A 190 0.40 3.43 15.52
C ASP A 190 1.29 2.21 15.24
N VAL A 191 1.49 1.36 16.25
CA VAL A 191 2.27 0.13 16.13
C VAL A 191 1.38 -1.10 16.33
N ILE A 192 1.37 -1.99 15.35
CA ILE A 192 0.69 -3.29 15.42
C ILE A 192 1.71 -4.31 15.92
N ARG A 193 1.56 -4.75 17.18
CA ARG A 193 2.38 -5.79 17.79
C ARG A 193 1.75 -7.16 17.62
N LEU A 194 2.50 -8.09 17.03
CA LEU A 194 2.14 -9.49 16.90
C LEU A 194 2.66 -10.27 18.12
N ASP A 195 1.85 -10.37 19.18
CA ASP A 195 2.30 -10.72 20.53
C ASP A 195 3.09 -12.05 20.61
N ARG A 196 2.73 -13.05 19.80
CA ARG A 196 3.40 -14.36 19.81
C ARG A 196 4.78 -14.37 19.13
N SER A 197 4.97 -13.55 18.10
CA SER A 197 6.25 -13.44 17.38
C SER A 197 7.13 -12.32 17.91
N GLY A 198 6.55 -11.36 18.64
CA GLY A 198 7.22 -10.15 19.13
C GLY A 198 7.47 -9.09 18.07
N LEU A 199 7.01 -9.29 16.82
CA LEU A 199 7.18 -8.33 15.73
C LEU A 199 6.33 -7.08 15.97
N ASN A 200 6.89 -5.91 15.70
CA ASN A 200 6.24 -4.61 15.87
C ASN A 200 6.22 -3.89 14.53
N LEU A 201 5.02 -3.65 13.98
CA LEU A 201 4.83 -3.03 12.67
C LEU A 201 4.26 -1.63 12.86
N ARG A 202 5.06 -0.59 12.65
CA ARG A 202 4.62 0.80 12.69
C ARG A 202 3.91 1.16 11.39
N PHE A 203 2.71 1.72 11.49
CA PHE A 203 1.92 2.20 10.37
C PHE A 203 2.36 3.61 9.98
N LEU A 204 2.73 3.80 8.72
CA LEU A 204 3.15 5.08 8.18
C LEU A 204 2.18 5.47 7.06
N LEU A 205 1.87 6.77 7.00
CA LEU A 205 1.05 7.38 5.96
C LEU A 205 1.87 8.50 5.34
N LEU A 206 2.00 8.49 4.01
CA LEU A 206 2.57 9.57 3.25
C LEU A 206 1.45 10.14 2.39
N ASP A 207 1.18 11.44 2.54
CA ASP A 207 0.10 12.08 1.79
C ASP A 207 0.38 11.96 0.29
N ALA A 208 -0.53 11.29 -0.43
CA ALA A 208 -0.44 11.16 -1.88
C ALA A 208 -0.71 12.48 -2.62
N ARG A 209 -1.13 13.52 -1.89
CA ARG A 209 -1.05 14.89 -2.37
C ARG A 209 0.43 15.28 -2.42
N ALA A 210 1.08 14.91 -3.53
CA ALA A 210 2.12 15.75 -4.09
C ALA A 210 1.62 17.20 -4.03
N PRO A 211 2.49 18.20 -3.79
CA PRO A 211 2.07 19.58 -3.84
C PRO A 211 1.34 19.72 -5.19
N GLU A 212 0.03 19.94 -5.16
CA GLU A 212 -0.60 20.63 -6.27
C GLU A 212 0.28 21.85 -6.38
N THR A 213 1.11 21.90 -7.42
CA THR A 213 1.88 23.08 -7.77
C THR A 213 0.83 24.15 -7.75
N ASP A 214 0.82 24.92 -6.66
CA ASP A 214 -0.06 26.04 -6.41
C ASP A 214 0.17 26.86 -7.66
N SER A 215 -0.75 26.73 -8.60
CA SER A 215 -0.62 27.32 -9.92
C SER A 215 -0.90 28.78 -9.66
N VAL A 216 0.15 29.48 -9.20
CA VAL A 216 0.25 30.93 -9.17
C VAL A 216 0.41 31.40 -10.61
N LEU A 217 -0.59 31.07 -11.42
CA LEU A 217 -0.82 31.53 -12.78
C LEU A 217 -2.30 31.89 -12.84
N ASP A 218 -2.56 33.14 -12.48
CA ASP A 218 -3.58 34.05 -13.05
C ASP A 218 -4.24 34.93 -11.97
N ASP A 219 -3.51 35.97 -11.55
CA ASP A 219 -4.10 37.23 -11.08
C ASP A 219 -3.38 38.41 -11.76
N ALA A 220 -3.13 38.26 -13.07
CA ALA A 220 -2.62 39.33 -13.92
C ALA A 220 -3.29 39.27 -15.28
N GLU A 221 -4.56 39.67 -15.34
CA GLU A 221 -5.28 40.34 -16.45
C GLU A 221 -6.77 40.38 -16.05
N GLU A 222 -7.59 41.37 -16.32
CA GLU A 222 -7.47 42.73 -16.83
C GLU A 222 -8.90 43.30 -16.71
N HIS A 223 -9.02 44.58 -16.43
CA HIS A 223 -10.29 45.30 -16.55
C HIS A 223 -10.89 45.14 -17.95
N VAL A 224 -12.05 44.49 -18.08
CA VAL A 224 -13.01 44.84 -19.14
C VAL A 224 -14.44 44.81 -18.59
N ALA A 225 -15.17 45.84 -19.02
CA ALA A 225 -16.44 46.32 -18.53
C ALA A 225 -17.64 45.38 -18.73
N GLU A 226 -18.63 45.63 -17.86
CA GLU A 226 -20.07 45.63 -18.10
C GLU A 226 -20.55 45.28 -19.52
N ASP A 227 -21.37 44.24 -19.66
CA ASP A 227 -22.73 44.47 -20.19
C ASP A 227 -23.71 43.38 -19.74
N SER A 228 -24.95 43.84 -19.69
CA SER A 228 -26.19 43.26 -19.20
C SER A 228 -26.67 42.07 -20.06
N VAL A 229 -27.48 41.20 -19.46
CA VAL A 229 -28.82 40.73 -19.94
C VAL A 229 -29.19 39.40 -19.27
N SER A 230 -30.27 39.44 -18.47
CA SER A 230 -31.06 38.31 -17.96
C SER A 230 -32.12 37.85 -19.02
N PRO A 231 -33.11 36.99 -18.72
CA PRO A 231 -33.13 35.58 -18.28
C PRO A 231 -34.08 34.69 -19.15
N ALA A 232 -34.02 33.35 -19.03
CA ALA A 232 -35.14 32.41 -19.32
C ALA A 232 -34.78 31.00 -18.79
N ARG A 233 -35.42 30.42 -17.75
CA ARG A 233 -36.74 29.75 -17.68
C ARG A 233 -36.99 28.64 -18.72
N ALA A 234 -36.89 27.39 -18.27
CA ALA A 234 -37.72 26.21 -18.60
C ALA A 234 -37.28 25.11 -17.61
N ASP A 235 -38.02 24.77 -16.54
CA ASP A 235 -39.28 24.01 -16.50
C ASP A 235 -39.30 22.82 -17.47
N ALA A 236 -38.97 21.65 -16.94
CA ALA A 236 -39.37 20.36 -17.50
C ALA A 236 -39.63 19.37 -16.35
N GLU A 237 -40.92 19.15 -16.13
CA GLU A 237 -41.56 18.19 -15.25
C GLU A 237 -41.36 16.72 -15.68
N SER A 238 -41.23 15.84 -14.68
CA SER A 238 -41.84 14.50 -14.55
C SER A 238 -41.42 13.36 -15.52
N PRO A 239 -41.72 12.06 -15.24
CA PRO A 239 -42.39 11.43 -14.08
C PRO A 239 -41.54 10.34 -13.38
N GLU A 240 -41.70 10.07 -12.08
CA GLU A 240 -42.49 8.95 -11.53
C GLU A 240 -42.53 7.70 -12.44
N GLU A 241 -41.68 6.71 -12.14
CA GLU A 241 -41.92 5.33 -12.58
C GLU A 241 -42.07 4.41 -11.37
N GLU A 242 -43.19 3.73 -11.44
CA GLU A 242 -43.93 2.94 -10.48
C GLU A 242 -43.39 1.50 -10.41
N LEU A 243 -43.57 0.86 -9.26
CA LEU A 243 -43.97 -0.55 -9.12
C LEU A 243 -43.09 -1.67 -9.71
N ALA A 244 -42.53 -2.47 -8.80
CA ALA A 244 -42.56 -3.95 -8.79
C ALA A 244 -41.51 -4.45 -7.78
N GLU A 245 -41.63 -5.53 -7.04
CA GLU A 245 -42.70 -6.47 -6.75
C GLU A 245 -42.13 -7.35 -5.62
N GLN A 246 -42.97 -7.74 -4.70
CA GLN A 246 -42.63 -8.60 -3.57
C GLN A 246 -42.37 -10.04 -4.05
N ALA A 247 -41.36 -10.69 -3.50
CA ALA A 247 -41.29 -12.14 -3.45
C ALA A 247 -40.64 -12.61 -2.14
N PRO A 248 -41.38 -13.28 -1.23
CA PRO A 248 -40.81 -14.09 -0.16
C PRO A 248 -40.77 -15.57 -0.57
N LEU A 249 -40.19 -16.39 0.31
CA LEU A 249 -40.10 -17.86 0.33
C LEU A 249 -38.85 -18.46 -0.34
N LYS A 250 -37.96 -19.04 0.48
CA LYS A 250 -38.14 -20.42 0.96
C LYS A 250 -37.18 -20.74 2.11
N GLU A 251 -37.81 -21.10 3.21
CA GLU A 251 -37.31 -21.85 4.35
C GLU A 251 -37.12 -23.31 3.90
N GLU A 252 -35.90 -23.83 3.92
CA GLU A 252 -35.64 -25.27 3.91
C GLU A 252 -34.72 -25.61 5.08
N ALA A 253 -35.35 -26.06 6.14
CA ALA A 253 -34.75 -26.89 7.16
C ALA A 253 -34.30 -28.22 6.53
N GLN A 254 -33.05 -28.62 6.78
CA GLN A 254 -32.67 -30.02 6.72
C GLN A 254 -31.90 -30.41 7.97
N ALA A 255 -32.38 -31.52 8.52
CA ALA A 255 -32.10 -32.08 9.81
C ALA A 255 -30.73 -32.77 9.87
N GLU A 256 -30.27 -32.93 11.11
CA GLU A 256 -29.23 -33.87 11.54
C GLU A 256 -29.47 -35.28 10.98
N PRO A 257 -28.42 -36.13 10.97
CA PRO A 257 -28.47 -37.16 12.01
C PRO A 257 -27.14 -37.51 12.68
N GLU A 258 -27.31 -37.79 13.98
CA GLU A 258 -26.76 -38.92 14.74
C GLU A 258 -25.25 -39.02 15.00
N ALA A 259 -24.96 -38.79 16.28
CA ALA A 259 -23.81 -39.30 17.00
C ALA A 259 -23.81 -40.84 17.03
N GLY A 260 -22.70 -41.43 16.57
CA GLY A 260 -22.34 -42.82 16.90
C GLY A 260 -21.29 -42.84 18.02
N PRO A 261 -21.48 -43.64 19.09
CA PRO A 261 -20.42 -43.93 20.05
C PRO A 261 -19.64 -45.17 19.59
N GLU A 262 -18.33 -45.06 19.43
CA GLU A 262 -17.47 -46.24 19.38
C GLU A 262 -16.50 -46.23 20.57
N ASP A 263 -16.88 -47.03 21.55
CA ASP A 263 -16.01 -47.69 22.51
C ASP A 263 -14.85 -48.39 21.78
N ASN A 264 -13.61 -48.18 22.24
CA ASN A 264 -12.57 -49.19 22.05
C ASN A 264 -11.60 -49.21 23.24
N ILE A 265 -11.98 -50.03 24.21
CA ILE A 265 -11.23 -51.18 24.76
C ILE A 265 -9.71 -51.02 24.93
N ARG A 266 -9.33 -51.14 26.21
CA ARG A 266 -7.99 -51.44 26.76
C ARG A 266 -7.35 -52.69 26.14
N GLN A 267 -6.03 -52.65 25.92
CA GLN A 267 -5.07 -53.59 26.50
C GLN A 267 -3.79 -52.85 26.87
#